data_AF-A0A2E2JYS7-F1
#
_entry.id   AF-A0A2E2JYS7-F1
#
_cell.length_a   1.000
_cell.length_b   1.000
_cell.length_c   1.000
_cell.angle_alpha   90.00
_cell.angle_beta   90.00
_cell.angle_gamma   90.00
#
_symmetry.space_group_name_H-M   'P 1'
#
loop_
_entity.id
_entity.type
_entity.pdbx_description
1 polymer ?
#
loop_
_entity_poly.entity_id
_entity_poly.type
_entity_poly.pdbx_seq_one_letter_code
_entity_poly.pdbx_strand_id
1 'polypeptide(L)'
;MNDAALDGLYRAIEDGSTALLLADEHCIAAPAATQLRVLSNRVDVAERMTQAGLDCTLNDFDLSEFSGVERIYYRVSKEKPLVHHCINQALALLPLGGELLLAGDKGDGIKTYYDKTRALVGADKALAKSKGSAYIGRIQKRTAPSALLDDSHYRELQRIADAPVLFSKPGVYGWKKIDRGSALLIDALQSLTLPGTESILDLGCGYGYLSVLAHAYLPEARIVATDNNIAALTACAHNFQLHGIVGEVLPADCGRGIESRFDLVLCNPPFHKGFDVHGDLTRAFLESAAARLKPGGLALFVVNQFIALEQRAEGLFARCERVAEGGGFKVFLLG
;
A
#
# COMPACT_ATOMS: atom_id res chain seq x y z
N MET A 1 -18.58 3.27 -4.78
CA MET A 1 -18.29 4.26 -3.71
C MET A 1 -17.74 5.50 -4.40
N ASN A 2 -18.31 6.69 -4.16
CA ASN A 2 -17.90 7.92 -4.87
C ASN A 2 -16.98 8.74 -3.95
N ASP A 3 -15.66 8.75 -4.20
CA ASP A 3 -14.73 9.65 -3.50
C ASP A 3 -14.90 11.07 -4.08
N ALA A 4 -15.68 11.89 -3.38
CA ALA A 4 -16.00 13.25 -3.78
C ALA A 4 -14.77 14.18 -3.87
N ALA A 5 -13.69 13.88 -3.15
CA ALA A 5 -12.45 14.62 -3.22
C ALA A 5 -11.64 14.22 -4.45
N LEU A 6 -11.56 12.92 -4.77
CA LEU A 6 -10.95 12.45 -6.02
C LEU A 6 -11.70 12.96 -7.25
N ASP A 7 -13.03 12.83 -7.27
CA ASP A 7 -13.89 13.37 -8.35
C ASP A 7 -13.68 14.88 -8.54
N GLY A 8 -13.53 15.58 -7.42
CA GLY A 8 -13.22 16.99 -7.39
C GLY A 8 -11.87 17.29 -8.02
N LEU A 9 -10.84 16.55 -7.63
CA LEU A 9 -9.48 16.68 -8.16
C LEU A 9 -9.45 16.41 -9.67
N TYR A 10 -10.08 15.33 -10.12
CA TYR A 10 -10.11 14.93 -11.54
C TYR A 10 -10.80 15.96 -12.41
N ARG A 11 -11.85 16.63 -11.93
CA ARG A 11 -12.47 17.75 -12.66
C ARG A 11 -11.59 19.00 -12.74
N ALA A 12 -10.61 19.13 -11.86
CA ALA A 12 -9.64 20.22 -11.88
C ALA A 12 -8.40 19.89 -12.73
N ILE A 13 -8.30 18.67 -13.27
CA ILE A 13 -7.20 18.30 -14.17
C ILE A 13 -7.37 19.06 -15.48
N GLU A 14 -6.36 19.87 -15.80
CA GLU A 14 -6.19 20.51 -17.09
C GLU A 14 -5.26 19.61 -17.91
N ASP A 15 -5.70 19.20 -19.09
CA ASP A 15 -4.96 18.26 -19.95
C ASP A 15 -3.64 18.89 -20.42
N GLY A 16 -2.53 18.16 -20.34
CA GLY A 16 -1.23 18.65 -20.79
C GLY A 16 -0.03 17.91 -20.20
N SER A 17 1.01 17.75 -21.02
CA SER A 17 2.24 17.00 -20.66
C SER A 17 3.02 17.59 -19.47
N THR A 18 2.77 18.84 -19.06
CA THR A 18 3.40 19.48 -17.89
C THR A 18 2.68 19.15 -16.57
N ALA A 19 1.61 18.36 -16.59
CA ALA A 19 0.88 17.93 -15.41
C ALA A 19 1.34 16.55 -14.90
N LEU A 20 1.37 16.41 -13.57
CA LEU A 20 1.66 15.15 -12.86
C LEU A 20 0.57 14.85 -11.82
N LEU A 21 0.03 13.64 -11.84
CA LEU A 21 -0.85 13.12 -10.79
C LEU A 21 -0.07 12.18 -9.88
N LEU A 22 -0.09 12.46 -8.57
CA LEU A 22 0.38 11.53 -7.54
C LEU A 22 -0.81 10.65 -7.12
N ALA A 23 -0.77 9.37 -7.50
CA ALA A 23 -1.89 8.44 -7.35
C ALA A 23 -1.58 7.32 -6.35
N ASP A 24 -2.26 7.31 -5.22
CA ASP A 24 -2.20 6.24 -4.20
C ASP A 24 -3.44 5.34 -4.25
N GLU A 25 -3.69 4.56 -3.19
CA GLU A 25 -4.85 3.66 -3.08
C GLU A 25 -6.23 4.33 -3.21
N HIS A 26 -6.34 5.65 -3.06
CA HIS A 26 -7.62 6.35 -3.26
C HIS A 26 -7.98 6.45 -4.74
N CYS A 27 -7.00 6.36 -5.65
CA CYS A 27 -7.18 6.53 -7.09
C CYS A 27 -7.75 5.27 -7.77
N ILE A 28 -8.97 4.89 -7.38
CA ILE A 28 -9.66 3.67 -7.83
C ILE A 28 -10.17 3.73 -9.30
N ALA A 29 -10.02 4.88 -9.96
CA ALA A 29 -10.39 5.11 -11.35
C ALA A 29 -9.39 6.04 -12.02
N ALA A 30 -9.23 5.94 -13.35
CA ALA A 30 -8.42 6.88 -14.11
C ALA A 30 -9.20 8.18 -14.41
N PRO A 31 -8.54 9.35 -14.43
CA PRO A 31 -9.15 10.58 -14.93
C PRO A 31 -9.42 10.50 -16.44
N ALA A 32 -10.32 11.34 -16.95
CA ALA A 32 -10.63 11.42 -18.38
C ALA A 32 -9.55 12.17 -19.21
N ALA A 33 -8.43 12.58 -18.59
CA ALA A 33 -7.34 13.29 -19.26
C ALA A 33 -6.66 12.39 -20.30
N THR A 34 -6.09 12.98 -21.35
CA THR A 34 -5.42 12.23 -22.42
C THR A 34 -3.90 12.44 -22.45
N GLN A 35 -3.43 13.50 -21.81
CA GLN A 35 -2.03 13.88 -21.67
C GLN A 35 -1.75 14.23 -20.21
N LEU A 36 -1.56 13.21 -19.38
CA LEU A 36 -1.25 13.36 -17.97
C LEU A 36 -0.20 12.32 -17.59
N ARG A 37 0.89 12.77 -16.96
CA ARG A 37 1.85 11.87 -16.32
C ARG A 37 1.29 11.45 -14.97
N VAL A 38 1.44 10.17 -14.62
CA VAL A 38 0.96 9.61 -13.35
C VAL A 38 2.12 8.94 -12.64
N LEU A 39 2.28 9.22 -11.35
CA LEU A 39 3.20 8.53 -10.48
C LEU A 39 2.40 7.80 -9.42
N SER A 40 2.60 6.49 -9.29
CA SER A 40 1.95 5.68 -8.26
C SER A 40 2.95 4.80 -7.53
N ASN A 41 2.68 4.53 -6.25
CA ASN A 41 3.33 3.49 -5.47
C ASN A 41 2.49 2.22 -5.34
N ARG A 42 1.36 2.15 -6.05
CA ARG A 42 0.43 1.01 -6.04
C ARG A 42 0.41 0.31 -7.40
N VAL A 43 0.60 -1.00 -7.42
CA VAL A 43 0.66 -1.81 -8.65
C VAL A 43 -0.68 -1.76 -9.38
N ASP A 44 -1.78 -2.01 -8.68
CA ASP A 44 -3.13 -2.01 -9.25
C ASP A 44 -3.53 -0.65 -9.85
N VAL A 45 -3.14 0.44 -9.18
CA VAL A 45 -3.38 1.81 -9.68
C VAL A 45 -2.53 2.07 -10.91
N ALA A 46 -1.23 1.73 -10.90
CA ALA A 46 -0.37 1.92 -12.06
C ALA A 46 -0.85 1.12 -13.28
N GLU A 47 -1.25 -0.14 -13.09
CA GLU A 47 -1.85 -0.98 -14.14
C GLU A 47 -3.11 -0.32 -14.71
N ARG A 48 -4.01 0.15 -13.84
CA ARG A 48 -5.27 0.79 -14.25
C ARG A 48 -5.04 2.08 -15.04
N MET A 49 -4.09 2.91 -14.62
CA MET A 49 -3.74 4.15 -15.30
C MET A 49 -3.12 3.86 -16.67
N THR A 50 -2.23 2.88 -16.75
CA THR A 50 -1.63 2.43 -18.01
C THR A 50 -2.68 1.87 -18.98
N GLN A 51 -3.61 1.05 -18.48
CA GLN A 51 -4.72 0.51 -19.27
C GLN A 51 -5.68 1.60 -19.79
N ALA A 52 -5.78 2.72 -19.07
CA ALA A 52 -6.52 3.90 -19.52
C ALA A 52 -5.74 4.76 -20.54
N GLY A 53 -4.51 4.37 -20.92
CA GLY A 53 -3.68 5.07 -21.88
C GLY A 53 -2.85 6.22 -21.32
N LEU A 54 -2.73 6.32 -19.98
CA LEU A 54 -1.91 7.36 -19.32
C LEU A 54 -0.45 6.91 -19.19
N ASP A 55 0.47 7.88 -19.24
CA ASP A 55 1.89 7.67 -18.97
C ASP A 55 2.10 7.50 -17.46
N CYS A 56 2.16 6.24 -17.01
CA CYS A 56 2.26 5.91 -15.60
C CYS A 56 3.62 5.30 -15.23
N THR A 57 4.27 5.90 -14.24
CA THR A 57 5.47 5.40 -13.59
C THR A 57 5.11 4.79 -12.23
N LEU A 58 5.60 3.58 -11.97
CA LEU A 58 5.44 2.87 -10.70
C LEU A 58 6.73 2.99 -9.87
N ASN A 59 6.71 3.78 -8.79
CA ASN A 59 7.80 3.89 -7.83
C ASN A 59 7.30 4.36 -6.46
N ASP A 60 8.20 4.56 -5.50
CA ASP A 60 7.85 4.96 -4.13
C ASP A 60 7.73 6.49 -3.94
N PHE A 61 6.99 7.13 -4.84
CA PHE A 61 6.88 8.59 -4.97
C PHE A 61 8.23 9.31 -4.95
N ASP A 62 9.22 8.78 -5.70
CA ASP A 62 10.42 9.54 -6.02
C ASP A 62 10.17 10.35 -7.29
N LEU A 63 10.17 11.67 -7.13
CA LEU A 63 9.90 12.61 -8.22
C LEU A 63 11.20 13.06 -8.93
N SER A 64 12.35 12.50 -8.55
CA SER A 64 13.68 12.90 -9.04
C SER A 64 13.87 12.79 -10.56
N GLU A 65 13.18 11.84 -11.20
CA GLU A 65 13.24 11.64 -12.66
C GLU A 65 12.27 12.55 -13.44
N PHE A 66 11.38 13.26 -12.75
CA PHE A 66 10.42 14.16 -13.39
C PHE A 66 11.05 15.54 -13.62
N SER A 67 10.77 16.11 -14.79
CA SER A 67 11.17 17.47 -15.14
C SER A 67 10.07 18.16 -15.96
N GLY A 68 10.14 19.50 -16.06
CA GLY A 68 9.14 20.30 -16.78
C GLY A 68 7.71 20.14 -16.23
N VAL A 69 7.55 19.85 -14.94
CA VAL A 69 6.24 19.75 -14.29
C VAL A 69 5.85 21.14 -13.78
N GLU A 70 4.73 21.66 -14.27
CA GLU A 70 4.18 22.96 -13.87
C GLU A 70 3.01 22.82 -12.90
N ARG A 71 2.37 21.64 -12.90
CA ARG A 71 1.23 21.37 -12.04
C ARG A 71 1.23 19.95 -11.50
N ILE A 72 0.98 19.82 -10.21
CA ILE A 72 0.87 18.54 -9.51
C ILE A 72 -0.51 18.42 -8.88
N TYR A 73 -1.15 17.28 -9.09
CA TYR A 73 -2.44 16.91 -8.51
C TYR A 73 -2.22 15.81 -7.48
N TYR A 74 -2.77 15.99 -6.27
CA TYR A 74 -2.61 15.00 -5.21
C TYR A 74 -3.86 14.93 -4.32
N ARG A 75 -4.51 13.76 -4.33
CA ARG A 75 -5.51 13.38 -3.33
C ARG A 75 -4.76 12.90 -2.10
N VAL A 76 -4.86 13.62 -0.98
CA VAL A 76 -4.03 13.31 0.20
C VAL A 76 -4.25 11.88 0.67
N SER A 77 -3.14 11.16 0.86
CA SER A 77 -3.11 9.79 1.37
C SER A 77 -3.56 9.68 2.82
N LYS A 78 -3.80 8.45 3.24
CA LYS A 78 -4.21 8.11 4.60
C LYS A 78 -3.09 8.34 5.62
N GLU A 79 -1.86 7.97 5.25
CA GLU A 79 -0.72 8.02 6.15
C GLU A 79 -0.01 9.38 6.09
N LYS A 80 0.01 10.09 7.22
CA LYS A 80 0.63 11.42 7.34
C LYS A 80 2.08 11.50 6.82
N PRO A 81 2.99 10.54 7.12
CA PRO A 81 4.35 10.56 6.56
C PRO A 81 4.37 10.62 5.04
N LEU A 82 3.54 9.82 4.37
CA LEU A 82 3.41 9.81 2.91
C LEU A 82 2.85 11.14 2.39
N VAL A 83 1.83 11.70 3.05
CA VAL A 83 1.29 13.03 2.68
C VAL A 83 2.36 14.10 2.71
N HIS A 84 3.13 14.15 3.79
CA HIS A 84 4.20 15.13 3.94
C HIS A 84 5.33 14.90 2.92
N HIS A 85 5.73 13.65 2.66
CA HIS A 85 6.73 13.32 1.64
C HIS A 85 6.27 13.78 0.25
N CYS A 86 5.06 13.42 -0.19
CA CYS A 86 4.54 13.84 -1.49
C CYS A 86 4.47 15.36 -1.62
N ILE A 87 4.07 16.08 -0.57
CA ILE A 87 4.07 17.55 -0.56
C ILE A 87 5.50 18.10 -0.68
N ASN A 88 6.45 17.57 0.11
CA ASN A 88 7.85 17.99 0.07
C ASN A 88 8.45 17.78 -1.33
N GLN A 89 8.21 16.62 -1.94
CA GLN A 89 8.64 16.30 -3.31
C GLN A 89 8.00 17.22 -4.35
N ALA A 90 6.70 17.45 -4.25
CA ALA A 90 5.97 18.34 -5.15
C ALA A 90 6.50 19.78 -5.08
N LEU A 91 6.72 20.30 -3.86
CA LEU A 91 7.28 21.64 -3.68
C LEU A 91 8.75 21.74 -4.12
N ALA A 92 9.52 20.66 -4.05
CA ALA A 92 10.88 20.63 -4.58
C ALA A 92 10.89 20.68 -6.11
N LEU A 93 10.01 19.90 -6.77
CA LEU A 93 9.94 19.78 -8.22
C LEU A 93 9.33 21.01 -8.91
N LEU A 94 8.26 21.59 -8.36
CA LEU A 94 7.54 22.68 -9.00
C LEU A 94 8.42 23.93 -9.17
N PRO A 95 8.41 24.62 -10.33
CA PRO A 95 9.06 25.91 -10.48
C PRO A 95 8.32 27.00 -9.69
N LEU A 96 8.93 28.19 -9.54
CA LEU A 96 8.19 29.36 -9.07
C LEU A 96 7.04 29.66 -10.05
N GLY A 97 5.86 29.91 -9.51
CA GLY A 97 4.61 30.04 -10.28
C GLY A 97 3.88 28.73 -10.55
N GLY A 98 4.54 27.58 -10.39
CA GLY A 98 3.94 26.26 -10.51
C GLY A 98 2.94 25.95 -9.39
N GLU A 99 2.08 24.96 -9.61
CA GLU A 99 0.89 24.74 -8.78
C GLU A 99 0.77 23.33 -8.22
N LEU A 100 0.46 23.25 -6.93
CA LEU A 100 0.04 22.02 -6.26
C LEU A 100 -1.45 22.11 -5.93
N LEU A 101 -2.23 21.18 -6.46
CA LEU A 101 -3.63 20.98 -6.09
C LEU A 101 -3.74 19.82 -5.11
N LEU A 102 -4.13 20.15 -3.87
CA LEU A 102 -4.42 19.17 -2.84
C LEU A 102 -5.92 18.94 -2.74
N ALA A 103 -6.37 17.71 -2.82
CA ALA A 103 -7.75 17.34 -2.54
C ALA A 103 -7.83 16.42 -1.33
N GLY A 104 -8.90 16.54 -0.55
CA GLY A 104 -9.25 15.53 0.44
C GLY A 104 -10.47 15.79 1.28
N ASP A 105 -10.85 14.83 2.11
CA ASP A 105 -11.95 14.99 3.05
C ASP A 105 -11.50 15.66 4.35
N LYS A 106 -12.45 16.27 5.05
CA LYS A 106 -12.21 16.84 6.38
C LYS A 106 -11.57 15.82 7.34
N GLY A 107 -11.97 14.54 7.24
CA GLY A 107 -11.44 13.46 8.07
C GLY A 107 -9.97 13.12 7.79
N ASP A 108 -9.48 13.42 6.59
CA ASP A 108 -8.11 13.11 6.18
C ASP A 108 -7.12 14.21 6.59
N GLY A 109 -7.61 15.31 7.17
CA GLY A 109 -6.76 16.44 7.57
C GLY A 109 -6.43 17.42 6.44
N ILE A 110 -7.15 17.38 5.31
CA ILE A 110 -6.90 18.22 4.12
C ILE A 110 -6.68 19.71 4.45
N LYS A 111 -7.48 20.29 5.35
CA LYS A 111 -7.38 21.70 5.72
C LYS A 111 -6.03 22.03 6.36
N THR A 112 -5.56 21.15 7.24
CA THR A 112 -4.28 21.30 7.93
C THR A 112 -3.12 21.16 6.95
N TYR A 113 -3.15 20.18 6.06
CA TYR A 113 -2.11 20.03 5.03
C TYR A 113 -2.09 21.23 4.09
N TYR A 114 -3.27 21.70 3.64
CA TYR A 114 -3.39 22.89 2.81
C TYR A 114 -2.78 24.14 3.48
N ASP A 115 -3.19 24.45 4.72
CA ASP A 115 -2.74 25.67 5.39
C ASP A 115 -1.23 25.67 5.67
N LYS A 116 -0.67 24.51 6.06
CA LYS A 116 0.78 24.35 6.24
C LYS A 116 1.54 24.55 4.92
N THR A 117 1.10 23.87 3.87
CA THR A 117 1.77 23.90 2.56
C THR A 117 1.73 25.30 1.95
N ARG A 118 0.58 25.97 2.04
CA ARG A 118 0.40 27.38 1.64
C ARG A 118 1.41 28.31 2.33
N ALA A 119 1.56 28.16 3.64
CA ALA A 119 2.45 28.99 4.44
C ALA A 119 3.93 28.78 4.07
N LEU A 120 4.34 27.56 3.72
CA LEU A 120 5.73 27.26 3.32
C LEU A 120 6.18 28.02 2.07
N VAL A 121 5.26 28.32 1.15
CA VAL A 121 5.58 28.89 -0.18
C VAL A 121 4.95 30.27 -0.43
N GLY A 122 4.41 30.92 0.60
CA GLY A 122 3.82 32.26 0.51
C GLY A 122 2.58 32.35 -0.39
N ALA A 123 1.82 31.27 -0.53
CA ALA A 123 0.64 31.24 -1.41
C ALA A 123 -0.56 31.98 -0.80
N ASP A 124 -1.40 32.55 -1.67
CA ASP A 124 -2.69 33.11 -1.26
C ASP A 124 -3.67 32.00 -0.87
N LYS A 125 -4.70 32.37 -0.10
CA LYS A 125 -5.76 31.44 0.28
C LYS A 125 -6.70 31.18 -0.91
N ALA A 126 -6.73 29.93 -1.35
CA ALA A 126 -7.54 29.37 -2.42
C ALA A 126 -7.97 27.92 -2.08
N LEU A 127 -8.74 27.78 -1.00
CA LEU A 127 -9.34 26.51 -0.56
C LEU A 127 -10.85 26.55 -0.77
N ALA A 128 -11.37 25.64 -1.59
CA ALA A 128 -12.80 25.53 -1.90
C ALA A 128 -13.37 24.21 -1.35
N LYS A 129 -14.63 24.25 -0.94
CA LYS A 129 -15.38 23.03 -0.63
C LYS A 129 -15.87 22.42 -1.96
N SER A 130 -15.65 21.14 -2.15
CA SER A 130 -16.19 20.37 -3.28
C SER A 130 -17.59 19.85 -2.89
N LYS A 131 -17.78 18.54 -2.76
CA LYS A 131 -19.05 17.91 -2.35
C LYS A 131 -18.89 17.23 -0.98
N GLY A 132 -19.91 17.30 -0.14
CA GLY A 132 -19.91 16.63 1.17
C GLY A 132 -18.83 17.17 2.11
N SER A 133 -17.93 16.29 2.57
CA SER A 133 -16.77 16.63 3.42
C SER A 133 -15.50 16.97 2.63
N ALA A 134 -15.54 16.91 1.30
CA ALA A 134 -14.40 17.10 0.43
C ALA A 134 -14.04 18.57 0.20
N TYR A 135 -12.74 18.84 0.11
CA TYR A 135 -12.14 20.14 -0.19
C TYR A 135 -11.06 19.99 -1.26
N ILE A 136 -10.84 21.07 -2.02
CA ILE A 136 -9.73 21.20 -2.97
C ILE A 136 -9.04 22.53 -2.70
N GLY A 137 -7.74 22.48 -2.50
CA GLY A 137 -6.89 23.64 -2.29
C GLY A 137 -5.89 23.79 -3.42
N ARG A 138 -5.86 24.97 -4.04
CA ARG A 138 -4.85 25.34 -5.04
C ARG A 138 -3.75 26.14 -4.36
N ILE A 139 -2.50 25.74 -4.58
CA ILE A 139 -1.31 26.32 -3.94
C ILE A 139 -0.31 26.68 -5.04
N GLN A 140 -0.14 27.98 -5.27
CA GLN A 140 0.89 28.46 -6.20
C GLN A 140 2.20 28.67 -5.44
N LYS A 141 3.30 28.05 -5.90
CA LYS A 141 4.62 28.21 -5.31
C LYS A 141 5.18 29.60 -5.63
N ARG A 142 5.07 30.56 -4.70
CA ARG A 142 5.56 31.93 -4.89
C ARG A 142 6.99 32.15 -4.40
N THR A 143 7.41 31.39 -3.41
CA THR A 143 8.78 31.37 -2.90
C THR A 143 9.33 29.95 -2.86
N ALA A 144 10.64 29.82 -2.71
CA ALA A 144 11.21 28.56 -2.25
C ALA A 144 10.58 28.17 -0.90
N PRO A 145 10.35 26.87 -0.64
CA PRO A 145 9.79 26.42 0.63
C PRO A 145 10.71 26.84 1.79
N SER A 146 10.14 27.48 2.81
CA SER A 146 10.90 27.95 3.99
C SER A 146 11.40 26.82 4.89
N ALA A 147 10.78 25.66 4.82
CA ALA A 147 11.15 24.42 5.50
C ALA A 147 10.49 23.22 4.80
N LEU A 148 10.88 22.01 5.20
CA LEU A 148 10.18 20.78 4.83
C LEU A 148 9.13 20.43 5.90
N LEU A 149 8.03 19.79 5.48
CA LEU A 149 7.12 19.13 6.41
C LEU A 149 7.81 17.89 7.00
N ASP A 150 7.60 17.61 8.28
CA ASP A 150 8.13 16.41 8.95
C ASP A 150 7.45 15.14 8.41
N ASP A 151 8.08 14.49 7.43
CA ASP A 151 7.65 13.23 6.84
C ASP A 151 8.18 12.00 7.58
N SER A 152 8.71 12.19 8.81
CA SER A 152 9.30 11.14 9.62
C SER A 152 10.44 10.40 8.93
N HIS A 153 11.25 11.10 8.12
CA HIS A 153 12.32 10.51 7.31
C HIS A 153 11.78 9.47 6.33
N TYR A 154 10.74 9.82 5.57
CA TYR A 154 9.98 8.88 4.75
C TYR A 154 10.87 7.99 3.90
N ARG A 155 11.89 8.56 3.24
CA ARG A 155 12.81 7.85 2.33
C ARG A 155 13.67 6.77 3.00
N GLU A 156 13.82 6.80 4.33
CA GLU A 156 14.71 5.91 5.06
C GLU A 156 13.98 4.67 5.60
N LEU A 157 14.66 3.52 5.55
CA LEU A 157 14.24 2.35 6.29
C LEU A 157 14.56 2.54 7.77
N GLN A 158 13.60 2.22 8.63
CA GLN A 158 13.70 2.38 10.07
C GLN A 158 13.59 1.03 10.76
N ARG A 159 14.46 0.80 11.73
CA ARG A 159 14.42 -0.40 12.57
C ARG A 159 13.19 -0.35 13.48
N ILE A 160 12.39 -1.43 13.47
CA ILE A 160 11.12 -1.53 14.22
C ILE A 160 11.10 -2.63 15.28
N ALA A 161 12.04 -3.57 15.21
CA ALA A 161 12.21 -4.66 16.16
C ALA A 161 13.68 -5.09 16.22
N ASP A 162 14.07 -5.73 17.33
CA ASP A 162 15.44 -6.18 17.60
C ASP A 162 15.61 -7.70 17.57
N ALA A 163 14.53 -8.44 17.80
CA ALA A 163 14.53 -9.90 17.89
C ALA A 163 13.28 -10.48 17.20
N PRO A 164 13.35 -10.81 15.89
CA PRO A 164 14.47 -10.54 14.98
C PRO A 164 14.62 -9.06 14.66
N VAL A 165 15.81 -8.65 14.19
CA VAL A 165 16.01 -7.30 13.66
C VAL A 165 15.12 -7.13 12.43
N LEU A 166 14.25 -6.12 12.43
CA LEU A 166 13.35 -5.85 11.32
C LEU A 166 13.36 -4.37 10.98
N PHE A 167 13.33 -4.07 9.69
CA PHE A 167 13.18 -2.73 9.15
C PHE A 167 11.82 -2.55 8.47
N SER A 168 11.27 -1.35 8.57
CA SER A 168 10.07 -0.94 7.84
C SER A 168 10.28 0.48 7.31
N LYS A 169 9.23 1.07 6.72
CA LYS A 169 9.27 2.41 6.16
C LYS A 169 8.08 3.23 6.64
N PRO A 170 8.23 4.53 6.96
CA PRO A 170 7.08 5.39 7.25
C PRO A 170 6.00 5.27 6.16
N GLY A 171 4.74 5.16 6.57
CA GLY A 171 3.60 5.01 5.64
C GLY A 171 3.30 3.57 5.18
N VAL A 172 4.13 2.58 5.52
CA VAL A 172 3.77 1.16 5.38
C VAL A 172 2.87 0.74 6.56
N TYR A 173 1.90 -0.16 6.32
CA TYR A 173 1.04 -0.63 7.41
C TYR A 173 1.86 -1.22 8.57
N GLY A 174 1.54 -0.81 9.80
CA GLY A 174 2.22 -1.34 10.98
C GLY A 174 3.68 -0.89 11.15
N TRP A 175 4.17 0.12 10.41
CA TRP A 175 5.60 0.50 10.41
C TRP A 175 6.21 0.94 11.75
N LYS A 176 5.43 1.03 12.84
CA LYS A 176 5.94 1.37 14.19
C LYS A 176 5.95 0.20 15.18
N LYS A 177 5.35 -0.94 14.84
CA LYS A 177 5.20 -2.08 15.74
C LYS A 177 4.84 -3.36 15.00
N ILE A 178 5.16 -4.49 15.61
CA ILE A 178 4.69 -5.79 15.13
C ILE A 178 3.15 -5.83 15.18
N ASP A 179 2.54 -6.26 14.08
CA ASP A 179 1.10 -6.47 14.04
C ASP A 179 0.71 -7.70 14.86
N ARG A 180 -0.34 -7.57 15.67
CA ARG A 180 -0.78 -8.63 16.58
C ARG A 180 -1.41 -9.80 15.83
N GLY A 181 -2.06 -9.54 14.70
CA GLY A 181 -2.59 -10.58 13.82
C GLY A 181 -1.45 -11.38 13.19
N SER A 182 -0.46 -10.70 12.60
CA SER A 182 0.71 -11.36 12.05
C SER A 182 1.49 -12.19 13.08
N ALA A 183 1.66 -11.69 14.31
CA ALA A 183 2.28 -12.45 15.39
C ALA A 183 1.49 -13.73 15.73
N LEU A 184 0.16 -13.62 15.86
CA LEU A 184 -0.71 -14.78 16.10
C LEU A 184 -0.65 -15.82 14.97
N LEU A 185 -0.51 -15.36 13.72
CA LEU A 185 -0.33 -16.24 12.56
C LEU A 185 0.98 -17.03 12.66
N ILE A 186 2.07 -16.40 13.07
CA ILE A 186 3.36 -17.07 13.27
C ILE A 186 3.30 -18.08 14.43
N ASP A 187 2.66 -17.73 15.55
CA ASP A 187 2.46 -18.66 16.66
C ASP A 187 1.70 -19.92 16.19
N ALA A 188 0.63 -19.72 15.39
CA ALA A 188 -0.13 -20.81 14.79
C ALA A 188 0.73 -21.64 13.82
N LEU A 189 1.51 -20.99 12.93
CA LEU A 189 2.42 -21.66 12.01
C LEU A 189 3.41 -22.58 12.74
N GLN A 190 4.04 -22.08 13.81
CA GLN A 190 5.05 -22.81 14.57
C GLN A 190 4.48 -23.99 15.38
N SER A 191 3.16 -24.02 15.59
CA SER A 191 2.45 -25.14 16.22
C SER A 191 2.10 -26.28 15.27
N LEU A 192 2.17 -26.06 13.96
CA LEU A 192 1.87 -27.06 12.95
C LEU A 192 3.08 -27.98 12.71
N THR A 193 2.86 -29.15 12.14
CA THR A 193 3.94 -30.01 11.63
C THR A 193 3.80 -30.06 10.12
N LEU A 194 4.74 -29.44 9.40
CA LEU A 194 4.66 -29.19 7.96
C LEU A 194 5.84 -29.84 7.19
N PRO A 195 6.03 -31.18 7.28
CA PRO A 195 7.14 -31.85 6.64
C PRO A 195 7.06 -31.72 5.12
N GLY A 196 8.20 -31.47 4.48
CA GLY A 196 8.26 -31.33 3.02
C GLY A 196 7.75 -30.01 2.46
N THR A 197 7.59 -28.97 3.30
CA THR A 197 7.32 -27.62 2.79
C THR A 197 8.57 -27.06 2.12
N GLU A 198 8.57 -26.98 0.80
CA GLU A 198 9.71 -26.49 0.00
C GLU A 198 9.49 -25.08 -0.53
N SER A 199 8.23 -24.60 -0.55
CA SER A 199 7.87 -23.31 -1.15
C SER A 199 6.75 -22.59 -0.39
N ILE A 200 6.99 -21.31 -0.10
CA ILE A 200 6.07 -20.43 0.65
C ILE A 200 5.73 -19.20 -0.21
N LEU A 201 4.46 -18.82 -0.24
CA LEU A 201 3.99 -17.53 -0.73
C LEU A 201 3.54 -16.66 0.45
N ASP A 202 4.16 -15.50 0.64
CA ASP A 202 3.69 -14.44 1.54
C ASP A 202 2.86 -13.43 0.72
N LEU A 203 1.53 -13.52 0.88
CA LEU A 203 0.57 -12.78 0.08
C LEU A 203 0.14 -11.50 0.83
N GLY A 204 0.57 -10.33 0.33
CA GLY A 204 0.45 -9.06 1.05
C GLY A 204 1.53 -8.93 2.13
N CYS A 205 2.79 -9.10 1.74
CA CYS A 205 3.90 -9.32 2.66
C CYS A 205 4.22 -8.13 3.58
N GLY A 206 3.76 -6.91 3.25
CA GLY A 206 4.17 -5.71 3.96
C GLY A 206 5.70 -5.59 3.95
N TYR A 207 6.30 -5.33 5.12
CA TYR A 207 7.75 -5.32 5.28
C TYR A 207 8.38 -6.72 5.46
N GLY A 208 7.64 -7.81 5.21
CA GLY A 208 8.17 -9.18 5.21
C GLY A 208 8.23 -9.85 6.59
N TYR A 209 7.44 -9.39 7.57
CA TYR A 209 7.41 -10.01 8.90
C TYR A 209 7.12 -11.52 8.83
N LEU A 210 6.05 -11.91 8.12
CA LEU A 210 5.66 -13.31 8.01
C LEU A 210 6.76 -14.13 7.33
N SER A 211 7.30 -13.63 6.22
CA SER A 211 8.44 -14.24 5.53
C SER A 211 9.66 -14.48 6.43
N VAL A 212 10.09 -13.49 7.22
CA VAL A 212 11.27 -13.62 8.10
C VAL A 212 11.06 -14.69 9.16
N LEU A 213 9.89 -14.69 9.81
CA LEU A 213 9.60 -15.64 10.88
C LEU A 213 9.31 -17.04 10.33
N ALA A 214 8.71 -17.14 9.14
CA ALA A 214 8.52 -18.39 8.43
C ALA A 214 9.87 -19.00 8.00
N HIS A 215 10.81 -18.19 7.50
CA HIS A 215 12.17 -18.65 7.17
C HIS A 215 12.90 -19.20 8.39
N ALA A 216 12.77 -18.56 9.56
CA ALA A 216 13.36 -19.07 10.80
C ALA A 216 12.80 -20.44 11.22
N TYR A 217 11.55 -20.74 10.85
CA TYR A 217 10.89 -22.01 11.18
C TYR A 217 11.08 -23.08 10.09
N LEU A 218 11.12 -22.67 8.82
CA LEU A 218 11.23 -23.51 7.61
C LEU A 218 12.42 -23.01 6.75
N PRO A 219 13.67 -23.20 7.20
CA PRO A 219 14.84 -22.55 6.59
C PRO A 219 15.13 -23.02 5.16
N GLU A 220 14.74 -24.24 4.80
CA GLU A 220 14.93 -24.81 3.46
C GLU A 220 13.87 -24.35 2.45
N ALA A 221 12.78 -23.72 2.90
CA ALA A 221 11.69 -23.33 2.04
C ALA A 221 12.03 -22.05 1.26
N ARG A 222 11.88 -22.10 -0.07
CA ARG A 222 11.97 -20.91 -0.91
C ARG A 222 10.76 -20.01 -0.67
N ILE A 223 11.00 -18.72 -0.45
CA ILE A 223 9.93 -17.75 -0.19
C ILE A 223 9.73 -16.83 -1.39
N VAL A 224 8.49 -16.69 -1.84
CA VAL A 224 8.06 -15.60 -2.73
C VAL A 224 7.15 -14.69 -1.92
N ALA A 225 7.47 -13.41 -1.86
CA ALA A 225 6.69 -12.40 -1.17
C ALA A 225 6.11 -11.42 -2.18
N THR A 226 4.82 -11.10 -2.03
CA THR A 226 4.11 -10.19 -2.93
C THR A 226 3.38 -9.11 -2.18
N ASP A 227 3.36 -7.90 -2.71
CA ASP A 227 2.59 -6.79 -2.18
C ASP A 227 2.22 -5.82 -3.30
N ASN A 228 1.14 -5.08 -3.08
CA ASN A 228 0.67 -4.03 -3.99
C ASN A 228 1.41 -2.70 -3.76
N ASN A 229 2.25 -2.57 -2.72
CA ASN A 229 2.93 -1.32 -2.36
C ASN A 229 4.45 -1.38 -2.56
N ILE A 230 5.00 -0.48 -3.38
CA ILE A 230 6.45 -0.40 -3.60
C ILE A 230 7.24 -0.11 -2.31
N ALA A 231 6.69 0.69 -1.39
CA ALA A 231 7.31 0.95 -0.10
C ALA A 231 7.43 -0.30 0.77
N ALA A 232 6.40 -1.16 0.74
CA ALA A 232 6.39 -2.42 1.46
C ALA A 232 7.41 -3.39 0.88
N LEU A 233 7.42 -3.55 -0.45
CA LEU A 233 8.37 -4.40 -1.17
C LEU A 233 9.82 -3.98 -0.91
N THR A 234 10.10 -2.68 -0.89
CA THR A 234 11.44 -2.15 -0.58
C THR A 234 11.90 -2.57 0.82
N ALA A 235 11.02 -2.45 1.82
CA ALA A 235 11.33 -2.89 3.18
C ALA A 235 11.45 -4.44 3.30
N CYS A 236 10.58 -5.18 2.59
CA CYS A 236 10.61 -6.64 2.54
C CYS A 236 11.92 -7.15 1.92
N ALA A 237 12.34 -6.60 0.77
CA ALA A 237 13.59 -6.95 0.11
C ALA A 237 14.81 -6.68 0.99
N HIS A 238 14.82 -5.56 1.71
CA HIS A 238 15.87 -5.27 2.69
C HIS A 238 15.91 -6.31 3.82
N ASN A 239 14.76 -6.70 4.35
CA ASN A 239 14.71 -7.74 5.40
C ASN A 239 15.09 -9.12 4.86
N PHE A 240 14.76 -9.46 3.60
CA PHE A 240 15.24 -10.69 2.96
C PHE A 240 16.77 -10.73 2.92
N GLN A 241 17.40 -9.63 2.49
CA GLN A 241 18.85 -9.51 2.46
C GLN A 241 19.47 -9.61 3.87
N LEU A 242 18.88 -8.93 4.85
CA LEU A 242 19.34 -8.93 6.23
C LEU A 242 19.35 -10.33 6.86
N HIS A 243 18.35 -11.15 6.53
CA HIS A 243 18.16 -12.50 7.09
C HIS A 243 18.68 -13.62 6.18
N GLY A 244 19.30 -13.29 5.04
CA GLY A 244 19.83 -14.28 4.10
C GLY A 244 18.74 -15.14 3.43
N ILE A 245 17.52 -14.62 3.31
CA ILE A 245 16.39 -15.34 2.71
C ILE A 245 16.62 -15.44 1.19
N VAL A 246 16.77 -16.66 0.69
CA VAL A 246 16.81 -16.93 -0.75
C VAL A 246 15.37 -16.97 -1.27
N GLY A 247 14.95 -15.87 -1.90
CA GLY A 247 13.57 -15.70 -2.32
C GLY A 247 13.36 -14.53 -3.28
N GLU A 248 12.11 -14.32 -3.68
CA GLU A 248 11.71 -13.23 -4.56
C GLU A 248 10.75 -12.28 -3.85
N VAL A 249 10.92 -10.98 -4.08
CA VAL A 249 10.00 -9.94 -3.60
C VAL A 249 9.43 -9.24 -4.83
N LEU A 250 8.14 -9.47 -5.12
CA LEU A 250 7.53 -9.15 -6.40
C LEU A 250 6.35 -8.18 -6.25
N PRO A 251 6.26 -7.13 -7.08
CA PRO A 251 5.08 -6.28 -7.13
C PRO A 251 3.89 -7.03 -7.73
N ALA A 252 2.80 -7.15 -6.97
CA ALA A 252 1.57 -7.77 -7.46
C ALA A 252 0.34 -7.32 -6.66
N ASP A 253 -0.76 -7.08 -7.37
CA ASP A 253 -2.09 -6.93 -6.75
C ASP A 253 -2.66 -8.31 -6.40
N CYS A 254 -2.77 -8.61 -5.10
CA CYS A 254 -3.23 -9.90 -4.60
C CYS A 254 -2.52 -11.08 -5.28
N GLY A 255 -1.22 -10.98 -5.57
CA GLY A 255 -0.44 -12.04 -6.23
C GLY A 255 -0.76 -12.28 -7.71
N ARG A 256 -1.57 -11.43 -8.37
CA ARG A 256 -1.87 -11.49 -9.81
C ARG A 256 -0.58 -11.58 -10.64
N GLY A 257 -0.59 -12.41 -11.69
CA GLY A 257 0.58 -12.64 -12.54
C GLY A 257 1.55 -13.73 -12.03
N ILE A 258 1.44 -14.14 -10.76
CA ILE A 258 2.21 -15.28 -10.24
C ILE A 258 1.56 -16.60 -10.68
N GLU A 259 2.25 -17.36 -11.54
CA GLU A 259 1.81 -18.66 -12.05
C GLU A 259 2.29 -19.85 -11.20
N SER A 260 3.36 -19.64 -10.43
CA SER A 260 3.92 -20.66 -9.52
C SER A 260 2.91 -21.11 -8.46
N ARG A 261 3.00 -22.37 -8.08
CA ARG A 261 2.22 -22.96 -6.96
C ARG A 261 3.12 -23.27 -5.78
N PHE A 262 2.55 -23.18 -4.58
CA PHE A 262 3.27 -23.23 -3.32
C PHE A 262 2.72 -24.31 -2.39
N ASP A 263 3.59 -24.85 -1.54
CA ASP A 263 3.20 -25.80 -0.48
C ASP A 263 2.48 -25.06 0.66
N LEU A 264 2.86 -23.80 0.91
CA LEU A 264 2.32 -22.96 1.96
C LEU A 264 2.02 -21.55 1.46
N VAL A 265 0.84 -21.01 1.78
CA VAL A 265 0.51 -19.59 1.59
C VAL A 265 0.27 -18.95 2.95
N LEU A 266 0.92 -17.82 3.23
CA LEU A 266 0.72 -17.02 4.43
C LEU A 266 0.05 -15.71 4.04
N CYS A 267 -0.97 -15.28 4.78
CA CYS A 267 -1.69 -14.05 4.45
C CYS A 267 -2.26 -13.36 5.70
N ASN A 268 -1.91 -12.09 5.86
CA ASN A 268 -2.64 -11.14 6.71
C ASN A 268 -3.27 -10.06 5.80
N PRO A 269 -4.46 -10.31 5.23
CA PRO A 269 -5.05 -9.43 4.23
C PRO A 269 -5.34 -8.05 4.83
N PRO A 270 -5.21 -6.97 4.05
CA PRO A 270 -5.42 -5.61 4.54
C PRO A 270 -6.86 -5.39 5.04
N PHE A 271 -6.97 -4.70 6.18
CA PHE A 271 -8.26 -4.27 6.73
C PHE A 271 -8.40 -2.76 6.63
N HIS A 272 -9.40 -2.27 5.90
CA HIS A 272 -9.84 -0.89 5.98
C HIS A 272 -11.25 -0.84 6.57
N LYS A 273 -11.80 0.35 6.85
CA LYS A 273 -13.17 0.53 7.37
C LYS A 273 -14.03 1.16 6.25
N GLY A 274 -15.12 0.49 5.87
CA GLY A 274 -15.86 0.67 4.61
C GLY A 274 -16.51 -0.65 4.13
N PHE A 275 -17.60 -1.07 4.78
CA PHE A 275 -18.22 -2.40 4.72
C PHE A 275 -18.43 -3.03 3.32
N ASP A 276 -18.65 -2.24 2.27
CA ASP A 276 -18.94 -2.77 0.92
C ASP A 276 -17.70 -3.20 0.12
N VAL A 277 -16.51 -2.63 0.37
CA VAL A 277 -15.25 -3.01 -0.34
C VAL A 277 -14.50 -4.13 0.41
N HIS A 278 -14.92 -4.43 1.65
CA HIS A 278 -14.28 -5.46 2.48
C HIS A 278 -14.63 -6.87 2.03
N GLY A 279 -15.85 -7.06 1.52
CA GLY A 279 -16.33 -8.27 0.83
C GLY A 279 -15.30 -8.80 -0.15
N ASP A 280 -14.97 -7.94 -1.09
CA ASP A 280 -14.32 -8.34 -2.31
C ASP A 280 -12.81 -8.52 -2.12
N LEU A 281 -12.18 -7.69 -1.28
CA LEU A 281 -10.73 -7.77 -1.12
C LEU A 281 -10.28 -9.05 -0.37
N THR A 282 -10.89 -9.38 0.77
CA THR A 282 -10.55 -10.64 1.48
C THR A 282 -10.85 -11.86 0.60
N ARG A 283 -11.92 -11.81 -0.20
CA ARG A 283 -12.27 -12.86 -1.16
C ARG A 283 -11.20 -12.98 -2.26
N ALA A 284 -10.72 -11.86 -2.83
CA ALA A 284 -9.66 -11.86 -3.83
C ALA A 284 -8.35 -12.49 -3.32
N PHE A 285 -7.97 -12.19 -2.07
CA PHE A 285 -6.81 -12.86 -1.44
C PHE A 285 -7.04 -14.37 -1.26
N LEU A 286 -8.24 -14.79 -0.86
CA LEU A 286 -8.59 -16.22 -0.73
C LEU A 286 -8.58 -16.94 -2.08
N GLU A 287 -9.17 -16.35 -3.12
CA GLU A 287 -9.16 -16.88 -4.49
C GLU A 287 -7.74 -16.98 -5.03
N SER A 288 -6.92 -15.95 -4.76
CA SER A 288 -5.53 -15.94 -5.14
C SER A 288 -4.72 -17.04 -4.46
N ALA A 289 -4.92 -17.23 -3.15
CA ALA A 289 -4.29 -18.29 -2.39
C ALA A 289 -4.70 -19.67 -2.92
N ALA A 290 -6.00 -19.93 -3.08
CA ALA A 290 -6.52 -21.19 -3.60
C ALA A 290 -5.94 -21.53 -4.99
N ALA A 291 -5.87 -20.54 -5.89
CA ALA A 291 -5.32 -20.73 -7.23
C ALA A 291 -3.82 -21.07 -7.23
N ARG A 292 -3.08 -20.70 -6.17
CA ARG A 292 -1.62 -20.84 -6.04
C ARG A 292 -1.20 -21.93 -5.08
N LEU A 293 -2.11 -22.72 -4.53
CA LEU A 293 -1.72 -23.93 -3.79
C LEU A 293 -1.35 -25.07 -4.74
N LYS A 294 -0.30 -25.81 -4.39
CA LYS A 294 -0.05 -27.15 -4.93
C LYS A 294 -1.12 -28.13 -4.41
N PRO A 295 -1.34 -29.29 -5.06
CA PRO A 295 -2.13 -30.35 -4.46
C PRO A 295 -1.60 -30.72 -3.07
N GLY A 296 -2.47 -30.67 -2.05
CA GLY A 296 -2.10 -30.91 -0.65
C GLY A 296 -1.43 -29.73 0.05
N GLY A 297 -1.25 -28.59 -0.62
CA GLY A 297 -0.74 -27.36 0.00
C GLY A 297 -1.75 -26.75 0.97
N LEU A 298 -1.25 -25.91 1.87
CA LEU A 298 -2.02 -25.28 2.93
C LEU A 298 -1.91 -23.76 2.88
N ALA A 299 -2.96 -23.06 3.30
CA ALA A 299 -2.93 -21.62 3.48
C ALA A 299 -3.26 -21.24 4.94
N LEU A 300 -2.45 -20.36 5.53
CA LEU A 300 -2.73 -19.73 6.82
C LEU A 300 -3.18 -18.29 6.61
N PHE A 301 -4.39 -17.99 7.07
CA PHE A 301 -4.99 -16.65 7.03
C PHE A 301 -5.27 -16.16 8.43
N VAL A 302 -4.85 -14.93 8.74
CA VAL A 302 -5.28 -14.24 9.96
C VAL A 302 -6.25 -13.13 9.62
N VAL A 303 -7.36 -13.04 10.34
CA VAL A 303 -8.35 -11.97 10.18
C VAL A 303 -8.83 -11.42 11.51
N ASN A 304 -9.35 -10.20 11.51
CA ASN A 304 -10.09 -9.67 12.66
C ASN A 304 -11.29 -10.57 13.00
N GLN A 305 -11.62 -10.68 14.28
CA GLN A 305 -12.66 -11.60 14.79
C GLN A 305 -14.05 -11.43 14.13
N PHE A 306 -14.38 -10.21 13.70
CA PHE A 306 -15.68 -9.89 13.09
C PHE A 306 -15.78 -10.33 11.62
N ILE A 307 -14.67 -10.73 11.00
CA ILE A 307 -14.67 -11.23 9.62
C ILE A 307 -15.07 -12.70 9.63
N ALA A 308 -16.14 -13.01 8.91
CA ALA A 308 -16.59 -14.37 8.64
C ALA A 308 -15.76 -14.95 7.47
N LEU A 309 -14.50 -15.31 7.75
CA LEU A 309 -13.59 -15.88 6.73
C LEU A 309 -14.15 -17.19 6.18
N GLU A 310 -14.76 -17.99 7.05
CA GLU A 310 -15.34 -19.30 6.73
C GLU A 310 -16.36 -19.21 5.58
N GLN A 311 -17.27 -18.23 5.65
CA GLN A 311 -18.26 -17.96 4.59
C GLN A 311 -17.59 -17.49 3.29
N ARG A 312 -16.48 -16.75 3.41
CA ARG A 312 -15.75 -16.20 2.26
C ARG A 312 -14.83 -17.23 1.61
N ALA A 313 -14.42 -18.25 2.34
CA ALA A 313 -13.62 -19.37 1.88
C ALA A 313 -14.47 -20.49 1.25
N GLU A 314 -15.80 -20.42 1.41
CA GLU A 314 -16.72 -21.41 0.85
C GLU A 314 -16.54 -21.54 -0.67
N GLY A 315 -16.49 -22.80 -1.12
CA GLY A 315 -16.25 -23.18 -2.52
C GLY A 315 -14.82 -22.98 -3.02
N LEU A 316 -13.89 -22.44 -2.22
CA LEU A 316 -12.48 -22.27 -2.61
C LEU A 316 -11.56 -23.34 -2.02
N PHE A 317 -11.85 -23.81 -0.81
CA PHE A 317 -11.04 -24.78 -0.08
C PHE A 317 -11.93 -25.94 0.38
N ALA A 318 -11.37 -27.15 0.44
CA ALA A 318 -12.06 -28.34 0.93
C ALA A 318 -12.11 -28.37 2.46
N ARG A 319 -11.10 -27.78 3.10
CA ARG A 319 -10.95 -27.62 4.55
C ARG A 319 -10.82 -26.15 4.89
N CYS A 320 -11.54 -25.73 5.93
CA CYS A 320 -11.41 -24.42 6.57
C CYS A 320 -11.51 -24.62 8.08
N GLU A 321 -10.37 -24.57 8.79
CA GLU A 321 -10.30 -24.83 10.22
C GLU A 321 -9.71 -23.64 10.95
N ARG A 322 -10.38 -23.21 12.02
CA ARG A 322 -9.82 -22.20 12.92
C ARG A 322 -8.82 -22.84 13.87
N VAL A 323 -7.54 -22.49 13.74
CA VAL A 323 -6.44 -23.09 14.49
C VAL A 323 -5.94 -22.21 15.64
N ALA A 324 -6.23 -20.90 15.63
CA ALA A 324 -5.93 -20.02 16.74
C ALA A 324 -6.93 -18.86 16.85
N GLU A 325 -7.05 -18.29 18.05
CA GLU A 325 -7.79 -17.06 18.33
C GLU A 325 -7.11 -16.31 19.48
N GLY A 326 -6.97 -14.99 19.34
CA GLY A 326 -6.37 -14.17 20.37
C GLY A 326 -6.27 -12.70 19.99
N GLY A 327 -6.36 -11.81 20.97
CA GLY A 327 -6.09 -10.39 20.78
C GLY A 327 -7.00 -9.66 19.77
N GLY A 328 -8.20 -10.19 19.49
CA GLY A 328 -9.13 -9.66 18.51
C GLY A 328 -9.02 -10.27 17.10
N PHE A 329 -8.19 -11.31 16.93
CA PHE A 329 -7.93 -11.97 15.66
C PHE A 329 -8.23 -13.48 15.72
N LYS A 330 -8.49 -14.07 14.56
CA LYS A 330 -8.65 -15.53 14.33
C LYS A 330 -7.67 -15.96 13.24
N VAL A 331 -7.02 -17.11 13.41
CA VAL A 331 -6.19 -17.74 12.38
C VAL A 331 -6.88 -18.99 11.84
N PHE A 332 -6.90 -19.12 10.53
CA PHE A 332 -7.48 -20.24 9.81
C PHE A 332 -6.43 -20.98 9.01
N LEU A 333 -6.50 -22.31 9.07
CA LEU A 333 -5.82 -23.24 8.18
C LEU A 333 -6.80 -23.67 7.09
N LEU A 334 -6.41 -23.45 5.84
CA LEU A 334 -7.19 -23.75 4.64
C LEU A 334 -6.44 -24.75 3.77
N GLY A 335 -7.16 -25.63 3.06
CA GLY A 335 -6.58 -26.64 2.16
C GLY A 335 -7.61 -27.38 1.33
#